data_AF-A0AAU9LPN0-F1
#
_entry.id   AF-A0AAU9LPN0-F1
#
_cell.length_a   1.000
_cell.length_b   1.000
_cell.length_c   1.000
_cell.angle_alpha   90.00
_cell.angle_beta   90.00
_cell.angle_gamma   90.00
#
_symmetry.space_group_name_H-M   'P 1'
#
loop_
_entity.id
_entity.type
_entity.pdbx_description
1 polymer ?
#
loop_
_entity_poly.entity_id
_entity_poly.type
_entity_poly.pdbx_seq_one_letter_code
_entity_poly.pdbx_strand_id
1 'polypeptide(L)'
;MEKEAKEKEKEKDKNRYSLFKKYFVDWFNGDEEKIKLKDVDMKKYFLRYLHEINYPRCHALQDPNIKPQIPHLICKTKDNKIDCGVFVMRYMETYMGETKYKTGFPKEGTQDALLDWVRTKYAYALINSEINLMKDDIMELAHEYNKQNKEKRESDQRKACAEIHKRLKDCH
;
A
#
# COMPACT_ATOMS: atom_id res chain seq x y z
N MET A 1 36.72 12.55 28.73
CA MET A 1 36.93 11.50 27.70
C MET A 1 35.77 10.50 27.61
N GLU A 2 35.53 9.60 28.58
CA GLU A 2 34.51 8.54 28.42
C GLU A 2 33.05 9.08 28.45
N LYS A 3 32.76 10.12 29.25
CA LYS A 3 31.45 10.78 29.29
C LYS A 3 31.14 11.52 27.98
N GLU A 4 32.11 12.29 27.47
CA GLU A 4 31.95 13.06 26.22
C GLU A 4 31.78 12.15 24.99
N ALA A 5 32.45 10.99 24.96
CA ALA A 5 32.25 9.99 23.91
C ALA A 5 30.83 9.40 23.93
N LYS A 6 30.31 9.07 25.12
CA LYS A 6 28.93 8.56 25.29
C LYS A 6 27.87 9.61 24.90
N GLU A 7 28.16 10.88 25.15
CA GLU A 7 27.25 11.99 24.83
C GLU A 7 27.21 12.29 23.32
N LYS A 8 28.36 12.26 22.66
CA LYS A 8 28.46 12.35 21.19
C LYS A 8 27.75 11.19 20.48
N GLU A 9 27.86 9.97 21.01
CA GLU A 9 27.18 8.79 20.46
C GLU A 9 25.64 8.91 20.59
N LYS A 10 25.15 9.41 21.74
CA LYS A 10 23.72 9.66 21.96
C LYS A 10 23.15 10.70 21.01
N GLU A 11 23.88 11.80 20.78
CA GLU A 11 23.45 12.85 19.86
C GLU A 11 23.41 12.34 18.41
N LYS A 12 24.41 11.53 18.02
CA LYS A 12 24.43 10.86 16.72
C LYS A 12 23.24 9.91 16.54
N ASP A 13 22.89 9.12 17.55
CA ASP A 13 21.73 8.23 17.52
C ASP A 13 20.41 8.98 17.43
N LYS A 14 20.29 10.12 18.14
CA LYS A 14 19.12 11.01 18.07
C LYS A 14 18.96 11.60 16.67
N ASN A 15 20.03 12.08 16.05
CA ASN A 15 20.02 12.61 14.69
C ASN A 15 19.62 11.54 13.67
N ARG A 16 20.17 10.33 13.79
CA ARG A 16 19.80 9.18 12.95
C ARG A 16 18.33 8.78 13.12
N TYR A 17 17.80 8.81 14.33
CA TYR A 17 16.39 8.52 14.57
C TYR A 17 15.46 9.61 14.01
N SER A 18 15.83 10.89 14.15
CA SER A 18 15.09 11.99 13.53
C SER A 18 15.03 11.84 12.02
N LEU A 19 16.16 11.45 11.43
CA LEU A 19 16.27 11.19 10.00
C LEU A 19 15.37 10.01 9.57
N PHE A 20 15.39 8.91 10.33
CA PHE A 20 14.45 7.80 10.14
C PHE A 20 13.00 8.26 10.17
N LYS A 21 12.57 9.05 11.17
CA LYS A 21 11.18 9.50 11.27
C LYS A 21 10.76 10.34 10.07
N LYS A 22 11.60 11.29 9.66
CA LYS A 22 11.36 12.12 8.49
C LYS A 22 11.16 11.23 7.25
N TYR A 23 12.10 10.34 6.98
CA TYR A 23 12.03 9.44 5.83
C TYR A 23 10.89 8.43 5.87
N PHE A 24 10.57 7.91 7.05
CA PHE A 24 9.45 7.01 7.21
C PHE A 24 8.16 7.71 6.80
N VAL A 25 7.96 8.97 7.21
CA VAL A 25 6.82 9.81 6.82
C VAL A 25 6.85 10.17 5.33
N ASP A 26 7.99 10.64 4.82
CA ASP A 26 8.16 11.02 3.40
C ASP A 26 7.87 9.83 2.46
N TRP A 27 8.30 8.61 2.84
CA TRP A 27 8.03 7.39 2.09
C TRP A 27 6.53 7.06 2.00
N PHE A 28 5.76 7.25 3.08
CA PHE A 28 4.30 7.11 3.03
C PHE A 28 3.62 8.20 2.20
N ASN A 29 4.25 9.35 2.07
CA ASN A 29 3.77 10.47 1.26
C ASN A 29 4.18 10.39 -0.22
N GLY A 30 4.88 9.33 -0.63
CA GLY A 30 5.25 9.08 -2.03
C GLY A 30 6.50 9.81 -2.52
N ASP A 31 7.32 10.36 -1.61
CA ASP A 31 8.57 11.03 -1.97
C ASP A 31 9.72 9.99 -2.07
N GLU A 32 9.91 9.41 -3.25
CA GLU A 32 10.81 8.26 -3.50
C GLU A 32 12.28 8.64 -3.80
N GLU A 33 12.83 9.67 -3.17
CA GLU A 33 14.29 9.81 -3.22
C GLU A 33 14.94 8.57 -2.55
N LYS A 34 15.75 7.83 -3.32
CA LYS A 34 16.37 6.56 -2.91
C LYS A 34 17.31 6.75 -1.71
N ILE A 35 16.74 6.74 -0.52
CA ILE A 35 17.50 6.88 0.71
C ILE A 35 18.27 5.60 0.96
N LYS A 36 19.60 5.73 1.08
CA LYS A 36 20.49 4.65 1.49
C LYS A 36 20.29 4.39 2.99
N LEU A 37 19.22 3.69 3.36
CA LEU A 37 18.93 3.19 4.71
C LEU A 37 19.96 2.15 5.22
N LYS A 38 21.11 2.01 4.58
CA LYS A 38 22.12 0.98 4.86
C LYS A 38 22.80 1.16 6.22
N ASP A 39 22.84 2.39 6.74
CA ASP A 39 23.52 2.72 8.00
C ASP A 39 22.55 2.92 9.18
N VAL A 40 21.29 2.49 9.00
CA VAL A 40 20.21 2.66 9.97
C VAL A 40 19.79 1.30 10.51
N ASP A 41 19.82 1.14 11.83
CA ASP A 41 19.18 0.00 12.49
C ASP A 41 17.66 0.18 12.43
N MET A 42 17.08 -0.32 11.33
CA MET A 42 15.65 -0.22 11.04
C MET A 42 14.80 -0.87 12.14
N LYS A 43 15.25 -2.00 12.72
CA LYS A 43 14.51 -2.67 13.80
C LYS A 43 14.47 -1.77 15.03
N LYS A 44 15.63 -1.26 15.46
CA LYS A 44 15.73 -0.37 16.63
C LYS A 44 14.84 0.86 16.49
N TYR A 45 14.93 1.57 15.36
CA TYR A 45 14.19 2.82 15.18
C TYR A 45 12.70 2.61 14.92
N PHE A 46 12.32 1.54 14.23
CA PHE A 46 10.91 1.19 14.09
C PHE A 46 10.28 0.87 15.45
N LEU A 47 10.94 0.08 16.30
CA LEU A 47 10.46 -0.20 17.66
C LEU A 47 10.37 1.06 18.52
N ARG A 48 11.35 1.97 18.41
CA ARG A 48 11.31 3.27 19.09
C ARG A 48 10.12 4.11 18.63
N TYR A 49 9.84 4.14 17.33
CA TYR A 49 8.68 4.84 16.78
C TYR A 49 7.36 4.25 17.29
N LEU A 50 7.21 2.92 17.28
CA LEU A 50 6.02 2.25 17.83
C LEU A 50 5.80 2.57 19.31
N HIS A 51 6.88 2.70 20.08
CA HIS A 51 6.81 3.13 21.47
C HIS A 51 6.38 4.59 21.61
N GLU A 52 6.88 5.49 20.75
CA GLU A 52 6.50 6.92 20.76
C GLU A 52 5.02 7.14 20.42
N ILE A 53 4.43 6.31 19.55
CA ILE A 53 3.00 6.37 19.20
C ILE A 53 2.10 5.53 20.12
N ASN A 54 2.64 4.97 21.21
CA ASN A 54 1.92 4.09 22.15
C ASN A 54 1.23 2.89 21.48
N TYR A 55 1.89 2.25 20.51
CA TYR A 55 1.33 1.09 19.81
C TYR A 55 1.10 -0.08 20.80
N PRO A 56 -0.13 -0.63 20.92
CA PRO A 56 -0.50 -1.59 21.97
C PRO A 56 0.33 -2.88 22.02
N ARG A 57 0.95 -3.29 20.91
CA ARG A 57 1.78 -4.51 20.82
C ARG A 57 3.27 -4.23 20.69
N CYS A 58 3.73 -3.01 21.00
CA CYS A 58 5.14 -2.64 20.91
C CYS A 58 6.04 -3.59 21.74
N HIS A 59 5.62 -3.96 22.96
CA HIS A 59 6.39 -4.84 23.83
C HIS A 59 6.57 -6.25 23.27
N ALA A 60 5.56 -6.80 22.58
CA ALA A 60 5.70 -8.09 21.92
C ALA A 60 6.81 -8.03 20.86
N LEU A 61 6.86 -6.96 20.07
CA LEU A 61 7.86 -6.79 19.00
C LEU A 61 9.29 -6.54 19.53
N GLN A 62 9.43 -6.18 20.81
CA GLN A 62 10.74 -6.04 21.48
C GLN A 62 11.34 -7.38 21.89
N ASP A 63 10.56 -8.46 21.93
CA ASP A 63 11.05 -9.79 22.29
C ASP A 63 12.12 -10.25 21.27
N PRO A 64 13.37 -10.51 21.70
CA PRO A 64 14.44 -10.95 20.81
C PRO A 64 14.16 -12.31 20.16
N ASN A 65 13.26 -13.12 20.74
CA ASN A 65 12.83 -14.40 20.18
C ASN A 65 11.82 -14.23 19.03
N ILE A 66 11.17 -13.06 18.93
CA ILE A 66 10.33 -12.73 17.78
C ILE A 66 11.21 -12.30 16.61
N LYS A 67 11.40 -13.24 15.69
CA LYS A 67 12.11 -12.99 14.43
C LYS A 67 11.12 -12.44 13.40
N PRO A 68 11.45 -11.32 12.72
CA PRO A 68 10.68 -10.86 11.58
C PRO A 68 10.60 -11.97 10.54
N GLN A 69 9.38 -12.33 10.15
CA GLN A 69 9.16 -13.27 9.04
C GLN A 69 8.54 -12.49 7.89
N ILE A 70 9.18 -12.57 6.72
CA ILE A 70 8.59 -12.08 5.48
C ILE A 70 7.65 -13.17 4.99
N PRO A 71 6.33 -12.92 4.90
CA PRO A 71 5.39 -13.93 4.42
C PRO A 71 5.79 -14.42 3.03
N HIS A 72 5.74 -15.74 2.82
CA HIS A 72 5.96 -16.31 1.49
C HIS A 72 4.64 -16.31 0.72
N LEU A 73 4.48 -15.30 -0.14
CA LEU A 73 3.30 -15.12 -0.97
C LEU A 73 3.48 -15.87 -2.30
N ILE A 74 2.54 -16.75 -2.63
CA ILE A 74 2.56 -17.57 -3.87
C ILE A 74 2.35 -16.70 -5.12
N CYS A 75 1.55 -15.66 -4.98
CA CYS A 75 1.16 -14.75 -6.05
C CYS A 75 2.10 -13.52 -6.17
N LYS A 76 3.36 -13.64 -5.77
CA LYS A 76 4.38 -12.61 -6.08
C LYS A 76 4.45 -12.47 -7.59
N THR A 77 4.23 -11.25 -8.07
CA THR A 77 4.39 -10.90 -9.48
C THR A 77 5.79 -10.35 -9.72
N LYS A 78 6.39 -10.68 -10.87
CA LYS A 78 7.64 -10.07 -11.36
C LYS A 78 7.37 -9.03 -12.43
N ASP A 79 6.37 -9.28 -13.27
CA ASP A 79 6.13 -8.52 -14.50
C ASP A 79 4.91 -7.61 -14.35
N ASN A 80 3.90 -8.03 -13.57
CA ASN A 80 2.75 -7.19 -13.26
C ASN A 80 3.10 -6.12 -12.20
N LYS A 81 3.45 -4.93 -12.69
CA LYS A 81 3.72 -3.73 -11.88
C LYS A 81 2.48 -2.85 -11.64
N ILE A 82 1.42 -3.07 -12.40
CA ILE A 82 0.25 -2.18 -12.46
C ILE A 82 -0.73 -2.48 -11.31
N ASP A 83 -0.74 -3.74 -10.82
CA ASP A 83 -1.69 -4.21 -9.81
C ASP A 83 -1.15 -4.33 -8.41
N CYS A 84 0.01 -3.73 -8.13
CA CYS A 84 0.64 -3.81 -6.82
C CYS A 84 -0.34 -3.44 -5.68
N GLY A 85 -1.14 -2.39 -5.85
CA GLY A 85 -2.17 -1.97 -4.89
C GLY A 85 -3.29 -3.00 -4.69
N VAL A 86 -3.74 -3.65 -5.76
CA VAL A 86 -4.76 -4.71 -5.72
C VAL A 86 -4.24 -5.91 -4.93
N PHE A 87 -3.00 -6.31 -5.18
CA PHE A 87 -2.35 -7.38 -4.43
C PHE A 87 -2.20 -7.02 -2.95
N VAL A 88 -1.76 -5.81 -2.62
CA VAL A 88 -1.64 -5.36 -1.23
C VAL A 88 -2.99 -5.38 -0.52
N MET A 89 -4.05 -4.84 -1.13
CA MET A 89 -5.39 -4.88 -0.55
C MET A 89 -5.86 -6.32 -0.31
N ARG A 90 -5.62 -7.23 -1.25
CA ARG A 90 -5.97 -8.65 -1.07
C ARG A 90 -5.17 -9.32 0.03
N TYR A 91 -3.89 -9.00 0.15
CA TYR A 91 -3.03 -9.52 1.21
C TYR A 91 -3.56 -9.11 2.57
N MET A 92 -3.89 -7.83 2.74
CA MET A 92 -4.47 -7.34 3.99
C MET A 92 -5.86 -7.94 4.28
N GLU A 93 -6.70 -8.14 3.25
CA GLU A 93 -8.04 -8.76 3.39
C GLU A 93 -7.96 -10.23 3.84
N THR A 94 -6.94 -10.97 3.41
CA THR A 94 -6.84 -12.43 3.62
C THR A 94 -5.82 -12.85 4.68
N TYR A 95 -5.10 -11.89 5.27
CA TYR A 95 -4.06 -12.19 6.24
C TYR A 95 -4.64 -12.54 7.61
N MET A 96 -4.39 -13.78 8.06
CA MET A 96 -4.85 -14.30 9.35
C MET A 96 -3.71 -14.42 10.38
N GLY A 97 -2.56 -13.77 10.16
CA GLY A 97 -1.40 -13.87 11.06
C GLY A 97 -0.42 -14.99 10.73
N GLU A 98 -0.67 -15.80 9.70
CA GLU A 98 0.17 -16.94 9.32
C GLU A 98 1.27 -16.55 8.32
N THR A 99 2.42 -17.20 8.41
CA THR A 99 3.60 -16.90 7.56
C THR A 99 3.50 -17.52 6.17
N LYS A 100 2.67 -18.56 6.05
CA LYS A 100 2.20 -19.15 4.79
C LYS A 100 0.68 -19.08 4.82
N TYR A 101 0.08 -18.27 3.96
CA TYR A 101 -1.37 -18.19 3.88
C TYR A 101 -1.82 -18.11 2.43
N LYS A 102 -3.06 -18.56 2.18
CA LYS A 102 -3.64 -18.59 0.84
C LYS A 102 -4.36 -17.27 0.59
N THR A 103 -3.81 -16.49 -0.34
CA THR A 103 -4.40 -15.21 -0.80
C THR A 103 -5.61 -15.43 -1.72
N GLY A 104 -5.80 -16.67 -2.20
CA GLY A 104 -6.79 -17.02 -3.21
C GLY A 104 -6.39 -16.63 -4.64
N PHE A 105 -5.24 -15.97 -4.83
CA PHE A 105 -4.69 -15.73 -6.16
C PHE A 105 -3.90 -16.96 -6.66
N PRO A 106 -4.09 -17.35 -7.93
CA PRO A 106 -3.24 -18.35 -8.58
C PRO A 106 -1.83 -17.77 -8.84
N LYS A 107 -0.98 -18.45 -9.60
CA LYS A 107 0.34 -17.92 -10.01
C LYS A 107 0.17 -16.86 -11.10
N GLU A 108 1.14 -15.94 -11.17
CA GLU A 108 1.22 -14.91 -12.23
C GLU A 108 1.05 -15.54 -13.63
N GLY A 109 0.34 -14.85 -14.53
CA GLY A 109 0.00 -15.32 -15.88
C GLY A 109 -1.33 -16.08 -15.98
N THR A 110 -1.97 -16.42 -14.86
CA THR A 110 -3.30 -17.05 -14.82
C THR A 110 -4.31 -16.26 -13.99
N GLN A 111 -3.97 -15.02 -13.63
CA GLN A 111 -4.68 -14.22 -12.64
C GLN A 111 -5.66 -13.21 -13.26
N ASP A 112 -5.60 -12.93 -14.56
CA ASP A 112 -6.22 -11.75 -15.18
C ASP A 112 -7.72 -11.61 -14.88
N ALA A 113 -8.50 -12.66 -15.12
CA ALA A 113 -9.94 -12.64 -14.83
C ALA A 113 -10.25 -12.42 -13.33
N LEU A 114 -9.41 -12.98 -12.45
CA LEU A 114 -9.54 -12.77 -11.01
C LEU A 114 -9.12 -11.34 -10.62
N LEU A 115 -8.07 -10.79 -11.25
CA LEU A 115 -7.65 -9.42 -11.04
C LEU A 115 -8.74 -8.44 -11.45
N ASP A 116 -9.39 -8.65 -12.59
CA ASP A 116 -10.50 -7.80 -13.05
C ASP A 116 -11.68 -7.83 -12.08
N TRP A 117 -12.02 -9.01 -11.57
CA TRP A 117 -13.06 -9.16 -10.56
C TRP A 117 -12.68 -8.45 -9.24
N VAL A 118 -11.47 -8.70 -8.73
CA VAL A 118 -10.99 -8.09 -7.49
C VAL A 118 -10.87 -6.57 -7.61
N ARG A 119 -10.35 -6.05 -8.74
CA ARG A 119 -10.31 -4.61 -9.06
C ARG A 119 -11.70 -4.01 -9.01
N THR A 120 -12.66 -4.65 -9.67
CA THR A 120 -14.06 -4.19 -9.69
C THR A 120 -14.64 -4.17 -8.28
N LYS A 121 -14.42 -5.23 -7.49
CA LYS A 121 -14.88 -5.32 -6.10
C LYS A 121 -14.31 -4.19 -5.23
N TYR A 122 -13.00 -3.96 -5.30
CA TYR A 122 -12.35 -2.92 -4.51
C TYR A 122 -12.71 -1.51 -4.97
N ALA A 123 -12.78 -1.27 -6.28
CA ALA A 123 -13.23 0.01 -6.83
C ALA A 123 -14.67 0.31 -6.38
N TYR A 124 -15.57 -0.66 -6.45
CA TYR A 124 -16.94 -0.51 -5.96
C TYR A 124 -16.99 -0.17 -4.47
N ALA A 125 -16.22 -0.88 -3.64
CA ALA A 125 -16.15 -0.61 -2.21
C ALA A 125 -15.59 0.78 -1.89
N LEU A 126 -14.57 1.24 -2.63
CA LEU A 126 -14.00 2.59 -2.47
C LEU A 126 -14.98 3.68 -2.88
N ILE A 127 -15.63 3.52 -4.05
CA ILE A 127 -16.61 4.47 -4.56
C ILE A 127 -17.81 4.60 -3.61
N ASN A 128 -18.28 3.49 -3.05
CA ASN A 128 -19.46 3.45 -2.19
C ASN A 128 -19.14 3.66 -0.69
N SER A 129 -17.88 3.89 -0.32
CA SER A 129 -17.47 4.13 1.06
C SER A 129 -18.07 5.43 1.60
N GLU A 130 -18.52 5.44 2.86
CA GLU A 130 -19.01 6.67 3.52
C GLU A 130 -17.94 7.76 3.66
N ILE A 131 -16.67 7.39 3.54
CA ILE A 131 -15.54 8.33 3.61
C ILE A 131 -15.33 9.02 2.26
N ASN A 132 -15.86 8.46 1.16
CA ASN A 132 -15.74 9.06 -0.15
C ASN A 132 -16.65 10.30 -0.24
N LEU A 133 -16.02 11.48 -0.20
CA LEU A 133 -16.72 12.77 -0.29
C LEU A 133 -17.49 12.96 -1.60
N MET A 134 -17.15 12.20 -2.64
CA MET A 134 -17.81 12.25 -3.95
C MET A 134 -18.86 11.15 -4.13
N LYS A 135 -19.16 10.36 -3.09
CA LYS A 135 -20.06 9.21 -3.19
C LYS A 135 -21.41 9.60 -3.77
N ASP A 136 -22.06 10.62 -3.23
CA ASP A 136 -23.42 11.02 -3.63
C ASP A 136 -23.46 11.48 -5.08
N ASP A 137 -22.51 12.33 -5.49
CA ASP A 137 -22.37 12.79 -6.88
C ASP A 137 -22.16 11.62 -7.85
N ILE A 138 -21.28 10.67 -7.49
CA ILE A 138 -21.01 9.49 -8.32
C ILE A 138 -22.26 8.61 -8.43
N MET A 139 -23.02 8.45 -7.34
CA MET A 139 -24.24 7.64 -7.33
C MET A 139 -25.35 8.30 -8.17
N GLU A 140 -25.46 9.63 -8.13
CA GLU A 140 -26.38 10.38 -9.01
C GLU A 140 -25.99 10.20 -10.48
N LEU A 141 -24.72 10.41 -10.83
CA LEU A 141 -24.21 10.18 -12.19
C LEU A 141 -24.44 8.74 -12.67
N ALA A 142 -24.22 7.75 -11.81
CA ALA A 142 -24.47 6.34 -12.13
C ALA A 142 -25.96 6.07 -12.39
N HIS A 143 -26.85 6.68 -11.61
CA HIS A 143 -28.29 6.59 -11.81
C HIS A 143 -28.73 7.24 -13.13
N GLU A 144 -28.22 8.43 -13.45
CA GLU A 144 -28.48 9.09 -14.74
C GLU A 144 -27.97 8.27 -15.91
N TYR A 145 -26.76 7.72 -15.82
CA TYR A 145 -26.18 6.84 -16.83
C TYR A 145 -27.06 5.60 -17.08
N ASN A 146 -27.60 4.99 -16.03
CA ASN A 146 -28.47 3.83 -16.14
C ASN A 146 -29.81 4.13 -16.81
N LYS A 147 -30.31 5.37 -16.72
CA LYS A 147 -31.54 5.81 -17.42
C LYS A 147 -31.35 5.95 -18.94
N GLN A 148 -30.12 6.09 -19.42
CA GLN A 148 -29.85 6.26 -20.84
C GLN A 148 -30.20 5.00 -21.64
N ASN A 149 -30.35 5.11 -22.96
CA ASN A 149 -30.49 3.93 -23.81
C ASN A 149 -29.15 3.20 -23.99
N LYS A 150 -29.21 1.94 -24.42
CA LYS A 150 -28.03 1.08 -24.59
C LYS A 150 -27.00 1.66 -25.56
N GLU A 151 -27.45 2.21 -26.69
CA GLU A 151 -26.57 2.76 -27.73
C GLU A 151 -25.75 3.95 -27.22
N LYS A 152 -26.40 4.85 -26.47
CA LYS A 152 -25.73 6.00 -25.86
C LYS A 152 -24.70 5.55 -24.82
N ARG A 153 -25.07 4.61 -23.95
CA ARG A 153 -24.14 4.02 -22.97
C ARG A 153 -22.91 3.41 -23.63
N GLU A 154 -23.10 2.63 -24.70
CA GLU A 154 -21.99 2.03 -25.45
C GLU A 154 -21.10 3.09 -26.11
N SER A 155 -21.70 4.17 -26.63
CA SER A 155 -20.94 5.30 -27.18
C SER A 155 -20.08 5.97 -26.11
N ASP A 156 -20.66 6.26 -24.95
CA ASP A 156 -19.97 6.93 -23.85
C ASP A 156 -18.87 6.03 -23.26
N GLN A 157 -19.11 4.71 -23.16
CA GLN A 157 -18.07 3.74 -22.79
C GLN A 157 -16.89 3.74 -23.77
N ARG A 158 -17.16 3.77 -25.09
CA ARG A 158 -16.08 3.83 -26.08
C ARG A 158 -15.24 5.10 -25.94
N LYS A 159 -15.89 6.25 -25.72
CA LYS A 159 -15.21 7.53 -25.50
C LYS A 159 -14.35 7.50 -24.23
N ALA A 160 -14.91 7.00 -23.12
CA ALA A 160 -14.19 6.86 -21.86
C ALA A 160 -12.97 5.93 -22.00
N CYS A 161 -13.13 4.77 -22.67
CA CYS A 161 -12.02 3.87 -22.96
C CYS A 161 -10.92 4.54 -23.79
N ALA A 162 -11.29 5.31 -24.82
CA ALA A 162 -10.31 6.01 -25.66
C ALA A 162 -9.51 7.05 -24.85
N GLU A 163 -10.19 7.82 -24.00
CA GLU A 163 -9.58 8.82 -23.13
C GLU A 163 -8.64 8.19 -22.09
N ILE A 164 -9.05 7.08 -21.47
CA ILE A 164 -8.19 6.32 -20.55
C ILE A 164 -6.93 5.83 -21.27
N HIS A 165 -7.07 5.23 -22.46
CA HIS A 165 -5.93 4.77 -23.24
C HIS A 165 -4.98 5.91 -23.61
N LYS A 166 -5.51 7.11 -23.90
CA LYS A 166 -4.69 8.29 -24.16
C LYS A 166 -3.85 8.66 -22.94
N ARG A 167 -4.48 8.78 -21.76
CA ARG A 167 -3.77 9.08 -20.50
C ARG A 167 -2.69 8.08 -20.16
N LEU A 168 -2.95 6.79 -20.42
CA LEU A 168 -1.98 5.73 -20.18
C LEU A 168 -0.75 5.84 -21.10
N LYS A 169 -0.91 6.31 -22.34
CA LYS A 169 0.22 6.58 -23.24
C LYS A 169 1.05 7.77 -22.80
N ASP A 170 0.43 8.76 -22.17
CA ASP A 170 1.10 9.98 -21.71
C ASP A 170 1.85 9.77 -20.36
N CYS A 171 1.66 8.63 -19.69
CA CYS A 171 2.30 8.29 -18.40
C CYS A 171 3.60 7.46 -18.53
N HIS A 172 4.11 7.24 -19.75
CA HIS A 172 5.35 6.51 -20.05
C HIS A 172 6.27 7.32 -20.94
#